data_AF-A0A9D8F477-F1
#
_entry.id   AF-A0A9D8F477-F1
#
_cell.length_a   1.000
_cell.length_b   1.000
_cell.length_c   1.000
_cell.angle_alpha   90.00
_cell.angle_beta   90.00
_cell.angle_gamma   90.00
#
_symmetry.space_group_name_H-M   'P 1'
#
loop_
_entity.id
_entity.type
_entity.pdbx_description
1 polymer ?
#
loop_
_entity_poly.entity_id
_entity_poly.type
_entity_poly.pdbx_seq_one_letter_code
_entity_poly.pdbx_strand_id
1 'polypeptide(L)'
;MKSKPQISIRLSLGMAFAITVLLTSGFIGFSTFYATRSFIRDGIRQRLENITALAIANLDTQAHARIRNRTDESSEPYQRIKRSLQQIRAVSRDIRFVYTYRIDANGKITFVVDAEDANSPDVSHVGDDFPETSPLARTIYLR
;
A
#
# COMPACT_ATOMS: atom_id res chain seq x y z
N MET A 1 -28.50 -45.91 -31.72
CA MET A 1 -29.32 -44.69 -31.53
C MET A 1 -29.18 -44.20 -30.09
N LYS A 2 -28.47 -43.09 -29.84
CA LYS A 2 -28.37 -42.48 -28.50
C LYS A 2 -29.64 -41.65 -28.26
N SER A 3 -30.44 -42.05 -27.27
CA SER A 3 -31.62 -41.32 -26.79
C SER A 3 -31.19 -39.95 -26.26
N LYS A 4 -31.78 -38.86 -26.78
CA LYS A 4 -31.59 -37.51 -26.26
C LYS A 4 -32.39 -37.39 -24.95
N PRO A 5 -31.78 -36.93 -23.84
CA PRO A 5 -32.50 -36.77 -22.58
C PRO A 5 -33.62 -35.75 -22.77
N GLN A 6 -34.88 -36.17 -22.56
CA GLN A 6 -36.03 -35.28 -22.57
C GLN A 6 -36.15 -34.63 -21.19
N ILE A 7 -35.55 -33.46 -21.05
CA ILE A 7 -35.65 -32.63 -19.84
C ILE A 7 -37.08 -32.11 -19.74
N SER A 8 -37.76 -32.35 -18.61
CA SER A 8 -39.11 -31.85 -18.39
C SER A 8 -39.12 -30.32 -18.42
N ILE A 9 -40.12 -29.72 -19.06
CA ILE A 9 -40.21 -28.25 -19.27
C ILE A 9 -40.09 -27.48 -17.93
N ARG A 10 -40.62 -28.05 -16.84
CA ARG A 10 -40.52 -27.48 -15.48
C ARG A 10 -39.08 -27.47 -14.95
N LEU A 11 -38.30 -28.53 -15.23
CA LEU A 11 -36.90 -28.61 -14.83
C LEU A 11 -36.02 -27.66 -15.66
N SER A 12 -36.27 -27.56 -16.96
CA SER A 12 -35.61 -26.61 -17.86
C SER A 12 -35.81 -25.15 -17.41
N LEU A 13 -37.05 -24.78 -17.05
CA LEU A 13 -37.38 -23.42 -16.64
C LEU A 13 -36.76 -23.04 -15.29
N GLY A 14 -36.76 -23.96 -14.31
CA GLY A 14 -36.09 -23.75 -13.03
C GLY A 14 -34.57 -23.64 -13.17
N MET A 15 -33.98 -24.44 -14.06
CA MET A 15 -32.53 -24.41 -14.33
C MET A 15 -32.12 -23.10 -15.02
N ALA A 16 -32.93 -22.62 -15.98
CA ALA A 16 -32.71 -21.32 -16.62
C ALA A 16 -32.76 -20.17 -15.59
N PHE A 17 -33.74 -20.18 -14.70
CA PHE A 17 -33.85 -19.19 -13.62
C PHE A 17 -32.64 -19.21 -12.70
N ALA A 18 -32.21 -20.41 -12.27
CA ALA A 18 -31.03 -20.56 -11.42
C ALA A 18 -29.76 -20.03 -12.09
N ILE A 19 -29.58 -20.30 -13.39
CA ILE A 19 -28.46 -19.79 -14.18
C ILE A 19 -28.50 -18.26 -14.26
N THR A 20 -29.67 -17.66 -14.52
CA THR A 20 -29.81 -16.20 -14.57
C THR A 20 -29.47 -15.55 -13.23
N VAL A 21 -29.92 -16.13 -12.11
CA VAL A 21 -29.59 -15.63 -10.77
C VAL A 21 -28.08 -15.74 -10.50
N LEU A 22 -27.44 -16.85 -10.87
CA LEU A 22 -26.00 -17.02 -10.71
C LEU A 22 -25.19 -16.03 -11.55
N LEU A 23 -25.60 -15.82 -12.81
CA LEU A 23 -24.93 -14.88 -13.71
C LEU A 23 -25.08 -13.44 -13.24
N THR A 24 -26.29 -13.03 -12.83
CA THR A 24 -26.53 -11.68 -12.31
C THR A 24 -25.79 -11.44 -10.99
N SER A 25 -25.81 -12.40 -10.06
CA SER A 25 -25.06 -12.32 -8.80
C SER A 25 -23.55 -12.26 -9.05
N GLY A 26 -23.03 -13.06 -9.97
CA GLY A 26 -21.61 -13.06 -10.34
C GLY A 26 -21.18 -11.74 -11.00
N PHE A 27 -22.02 -11.20 -11.89
CA PHE A 27 -21.77 -9.92 -12.56
C PHE A 27 -21.76 -8.75 -11.58
N ILE A 28 -22.74 -8.70 -10.67
CA ILE A 28 -22.80 -7.68 -9.60
C ILE A 28 -21.58 -7.79 -8.68
N GLY A 29 -21.23 -9.00 -8.26
CA GLY A 29 -20.05 -9.25 -7.42
C GLY A 29 -18.76 -8.78 -8.09
N PHE A 30 -18.57 -9.14 -9.36
CA PHE A 30 -17.39 -8.73 -10.15
C PHE A 30 -17.33 -7.21 -10.34
N SER A 31 -18.43 -6.59 -10.73
CA SER A 31 -18.52 -5.14 -10.93
C SER A 31 -18.23 -4.38 -9.63
N THR A 32 -18.84 -4.82 -8.53
CA THR A 32 -18.64 -4.23 -7.20
C THR A 32 -17.20 -4.40 -6.74
N PHE A 33 -16.60 -5.57 -6.95
CA PHE A 33 -15.20 -5.82 -6.60
C PHE A 33 -14.24 -4.87 -7.35
N TYR A 34 -14.45 -4.68 -8.66
CA TYR A 34 -13.65 -3.76 -9.47
C TYR A 34 -13.82 -2.30 -9.04
N ALA A 35 -15.07 -1.83 -8.88
CA ALA A 35 -15.36 -0.46 -8.50
C ALA A 35 -14.89 -0.13 -7.07
N THR A 36 -15.08 -1.06 -6.14
CA THR A 36 -14.64 -0.91 -4.74
C THR A 36 -13.13 -0.81 -4.66
N ARG A 37 -12.40 -1.60 -5.46
CA ARG A 37 -10.94 -1.58 -5.47
C ARG A 37 -10.39 -0.24 -5.96
N SER A 38 -10.97 0.36 -7.00
CA SER A 38 -10.53 1.68 -7.47
C SER A 38 -10.89 2.77 -6.45
N PHE A 39 -12.11 2.74 -5.91
CA PHE A 39 -12.58 3.72 -4.95
C PHE A 39 -11.73 3.73 -3.66
N ILE A 40 -11.39 2.54 -3.13
CA ILE A 40 -10.51 2.42 -1.95
C ILE A 40 -9.12 2.95 -2.28
N ARG A 41 -8.53 2.56 -3.42
CA ARG A 41 -7.18 3.01 -3.80
C ARG A 41 -7.11 4.52 -3.95
N ASP A 42 -8.09 5.11 -4.62
CA ASP A 42 -8.09 6.54 -4.91
C ASP A 42 -8.36 7.35 -3.63
N GLY A 43 -9.22 6.84 -2.74
CA GLY A 43 -9.43 7.40 -1.40
C GLY A 43 -8.17 7.33 -0.52
N ILE A 44 -7.42 6.23 -0.55
CA ILE A 44 -6.13 6.11 0.15
C ILE A 44 -5.12 7.11 -0.43
N ARG A 45 -5.00 7.19 -1.75
CA ARG A 45 -4.08 8.12 -2.43
C ARG A 45 -4.36 9.57 -2.04
N GLN A 46 -5.61 10.03 -2.12
CA GLN A 46 -5.96 11.41 -1.79
C GLN A 46 -5.69 11.76 -0.32
N ARG A 47 -5.98 10.82 0.60
CA ARG A 47 -5.65 10.99 2.02
C ARG A 47 -4.14 11.07 2.23
N LEU A 48 -3.39 10.19 1.56
CA LEU A 48 -1.94 10.16 1.64
C LEU A 48 -1.30 11.43 1.09
N GLU A 49 -1.79 11.94 -0.04
CA GLU A 49 -1.33 13.20 -0.64
C GLU A 49 -1.54 14.38 0.30
N ASN A 50 -2.72 14.49 0.91
CA ASN A 50 -3.03 15.56 1.86
C ASN A 50 -2.17 15.48 3.14
N ILE A 51 -2.02 14.29 3.71
CA ILE A 51 -1.21 14.06 4.91
C ILE A 51 0.27 14.30 4.62
N THR A 52 0.76 13.82 3.47
CA THR A 52 2.14 13.98 3.05
C THR A 52 2.45 15.44 2.73
N ALA A 53 1.54 16.17 2.09
CA ALA A 53 1.71 17.60 1.82
C ALA A 53 1.85 18.41 3.13
N LEU A 54 1.04 18.09 4.13
CA LEU A 54 1.12 18.72 5.46
C LEU A 54 2.38 18.30 6.23
N ALA A 55 2.80 17.05 6.11
CA ALA A 55 4.00 16.54 6.76
C ALA A 55 5.28 17.12 6.14
N ILE A 56 5.41 17.10 4.82
CA ILE A 56 6.56 17.65 4.08
C ILE A 56 6.68 19.15 4.32
N ALA A 57 5.57 19.89 4.38
CA ALA A 57 5.59 21.33 4.67
C ALA A 57 6.22 21.66 6.04
N ASN A 58 6.15 20.74 7.00
CA ASN A 58 6.74 20.89 8.33
C ASN A 58 8.06 20.12 8.51
N LEU A 59 8.49 19.35 7.50
CA LEU A 59 9.68 18.53 7.59
C LEU A 59 10.89 19.38 7.17
N ASP A 60 11.78 19.65 8.13
CA ASP A 60 13.04 20.32 7.84
C ASP A 60 13.92 19.39 6.99
N THR A 61 13.93 19.66 5.68
CA THR A 61 14.66 18.89 4.67
C THR A 61 16.18 18.97 4.88
N GLN A 62 16.69 20.07 5.45
CA GLN A 62 18.11 20.19 5.78
C GLN A 62 18.46 19.32 6.99
N ALA A 63 17.59 19.28 7.99
CA ALA A 63 17.74 18.39 9.13
C ALA A 63 17.70 16.92 8.71
N HIS A 64 16.80 16.54 7.79
CA HIS A 64 16.75 15.20 7.20
C HIS A 64 18.04 14.85 6.43
N ALA A 65 18.58 15.78 5.65
CA ALA A 65 19.82 15.58 4.88
C ALA A 65 21.07 15.36 5.76
N ARG A 66 21.04 15.80 7.03
CA ARG A 66 22.13 15.61 7.99
C ARG A 66 22.13 14.22 8.65
N ILE A 67 21.02 13.49 8.60
CA ILE A 67 20.93 12.11 9.11
C ILE A 67 21.66 11.19 8.13
N ARG A 68 22.77 10.60 8.55
CA ARG A 68 23.62 9.75 7.69
C ARG A 68 23.98 8.42 8.32
N ASN A 69 24.14 8.40 9.64
CA ASN A 69 24.64 7.25 10.35
C ASN A 69 23.63 6.76 11.37
N ARG A 70 23.74 5.49 11.76
CA ARG A 70 22.92 4.87 12.81
C ARG A 70 22.98 5.62 14.15
N THR A 71 24.09 6.28 14.45
CA THR A 71 24.22 7.14 15.65
C THR A 71 23.24 8.30 15.66
N ASP A 72 22.82 8.76 14.48
CA ASP A 72 21.90 9.89 14.32
C ASP A 72 20.47 9.51 14.69
N GLU A 73 20.15 8.22 14.90
CA GLU A 73 18.84 7.76 15.42
C GLU A 73 18.56 8.33 16.82
N SER A 74 19.61 8.63 17.59
CA SER A 74 19.48 9.29 18.90
C SER A 74 19.29 10.80 18.80
N SER A 75 19.50 11.39 17.63
CA SER A 75 19.42 12.83 17.42
C SER A 75 17.99 13.33 17.48
N GLU A 76 17.81 14.52 18.03
CA GLU A 76 16.51 15.17 18.10
C GLU A 76 15.87 15.44 16.71
N PRO A 77 16.64 15.80 15.65
CA PRO A 77 16.16 15.80 14.27
C PRO A 77 15.53 14.49 13.80
N TYR A 78 16.21 13.36 14.02
CA TYR A 78 15.67 12.05 13.64
C TYR A 78 14.36 11.75 14.37
N GLN A 79 14.33 12.00 15.68
CA GLN A 79 13.16 11.74 16.51
C GLN A 79 11.94 12.60 16.11
N ARG A 80 12.15 13.86 15.70
CA ARG A 80 11.07 14.71 15.15
C ARG A 80 10.49 14.14 13.86
N ILE A 81 11.35 13.72 12.94
CA ILE A 81 10.92 13.15 11.66
C ILE A 81 10.18 11.83 11.92
N LYS A 82 10.73 10.95 12.77
CA LYS A 82 10.10 9.68 13.15
C LYS A 82 8.70 9.87 13.72
N ARG A 83 8.52 10.82 14.66
CA ARG A 83 7.19 11.15 15.20
C ARG A 83 6.22 11.62 14.13
N SER A 84 6.69 12.43 13.18
CA SER A 84 5.87 12.89 12.06
C SER A 84 5.41 11.70 11.21
N LEU A 85 6.33 10.78 10.85
CA LEU A 85 5.96 9.58 10.09
C LEU A 85 5.01 8.64 10.86
N GLN A 86 5.18 8.53 12.18
CA GLN A 86 4.27 7.77 13.04
C GLN A 86 2.86 8.39 13.10
N GLN A 87 2.75 9.71 13.12
CA GLN A 87 1.46 10.41 13.03
C GLN A 87 0.79 10.13 11.67
N ILE A 88 1.55 10.16 10.57
CA ILE A 88 1.05 9.79 9.24
C ILE A 88 0.50 8.36 9.24
N ARG A 89 1.26 7.41 9.80
CA ARG A 89 0.82 6.01 9.95
C ARG A 89 -0.44 5.89 10.81
N ALA A 90 -0.54 6.65 11.90
CA ALA A 90 -1.68 6.60 12.81
C ALA A 90 -3.00 7.10 12.18
N VAL A 91 -2.93 8.05 11.24
CA VAL A 91 -4.12 8.59 10.57
C VAL A 91 -4.76 7.57 9.62
N SER A 92 -4.00 6.61 9.10
CA SER A 92 -4.49 5.62 8.15
C SER A 92 -4.04 4.21 8.52
N ARG A 93 -4.93 3.45 9.17
CA ARG A 93 -4.67 2.06 9.59
C ARG A 93 -4.37 1.11 8.42
N ASP A 94 -4.73 1.50 7.20
CA ASP A 94 -4.48 0.73 5.98
C ASP A 94 -3.00 0.82 5.52
N ILE A 95 -2.21 1.72 6.10
CA ILE A 95 -0.79 1.88 5.75
C ILE A 95 0.06 1.03 6.70
N ARG A 96 0.71 0.00 6.15
CA ARG A 96 1.56 -0.91 6.94
C ARG A 96 2.94 -0.33 7.26
N PHE A 97 3.55 0.40 6.33
CA PHE A 97 4.91 0.93 6.46
C PHE A 97 4.96 2.40 5.99
N VAL A 98 5.62 3.24 6.78
CA VAL A 98 5.89 4.65 6.44
C VAL A 98 7.35 4.92 6.73
N TYR A 99 8.12 5.28 5.71
CA TYR A 99 9.55 5.54 5.84
C TYR A 99 10.01 6.59 4.83
N THR A 100 11.22 7.09 5.04
CA THR A 100 11.95 7.92 4.08
C THR A 100 13.22 7.20 3.64
N TYR A 101 13.62 7.43 2.39
CA TYR A 101 14.83 6.87 1.82
C TYR A 101 15.67 7.98 1.17
N ARG A 102 16.93 7.64 0.87
CA ARG A 102 17.86 8.46 0.10
C ARG A 102 18.35 7.65 -1.09
N ILE A 103 18.42 8.30 -2.24
CA ILE A 103 19.05 7.77 -3.45
C ILE A 103 20.42 8.46 -3.57
N ASP A 104 21.48 7.67 -3.74
CA ASP A 104 22.82 8.20 -4.02
C ASP A 104 23.06 8.44 -5.53
N ALA A 105 24.23 8.98 -5.88
CA ALA A 105 24.59 9.26 -7.27
C ALA A 105 24.69 7.99 -8.15
N ASN A 106 24.84 6.81 -7.54
CA ASN A 106 24.91 5.52 -8.22
C ASN A 106 23.52 4.85 -8.33
N GLY A 107 22.46 5.50 -7.86
CA GLY A 107 21.10 4.96 -7.83
C GLY A 107 20.81 4.02 -6.65
N LYS A 108 21.73 3.88 -5.69
CA LYS A 108 21.53 3.04 -4.51
C LYS A 108 20.52 3.70 -3.58
N ILE A 109 19.51 2.92 -3.18
CA ILE A 109 18.47 3.35 -2.26
C ILE A 109 18.80 2.86 -0.85
N THR A 110 18.80 3.77 0.12
CA THR A 110 19.05 3.47 1.54
C THR A 110 17.97 4.08 2.42
N PHE A 111 17.60 3.41 3.51
CA PHE A 111 16.64 3.91 4.49
C PHE A 111 17.24 5.07 5.30
N VAL A 112 16.41 6.06 5.65
CA VAL A 112 16.81 7.22 6.46
C VAL A 112 16.02 7.31 7.75
N VAL A 113 14.68 7.29 7.69
CA VAL A 113 13.85 7.29 8.90
C VAL A 113 12.66 6.36 8.70
N ASP A 114 12.44 5.46 9.65
CA ASP A 114 11.33 4.51 9.68
C ASP A 114 10.37 4.84 10.84
N ALA A 115 9.07 4.80 10.56
CA ALA A 115 8.00 4.97 11.55
C ALA A 115 7.84 3.76 12.49
N GLU A 116 8.42 2.60 12.17
CA GLU A 116 8.40 1.41 13.02
C GLU A 116 8.96 1.69 14.42
N ASP A 117 8.42 1.00 15.42
CA ASP A 117 8.92 1.12 16.79
C ASP A 117 10.35 0.57 16.86
N ALA A 118 11.19 1.15 17.71
CA ALA A 118 12.61 0.77 17.79
C ALA A 118 12.85 -0.71 18.15
N ASN A 119 11.85 -1.36 18.76
CA ASN A 119 11.88 -2.78 19.13
C ASN A 119 11.15 -3.68 18.11
N SER A 120 10.64 -3.11 17.01
CA SER A 120 9.96 -3.88 15.96
C SER A 120 10.99 -4.72 15.19
N PRO A 121 10.72 -6.00 14.89
CA PRO A 121 11.59 -6.80 14.05
C PRO A 121 11.67 -6.29 12.61
N ASP A 122 10.72 -5.43 12.20
CA ASP A 122 10.63 -4.86 10.86
C ASP A 122 11.27 -3.47 10.76
N VAL A 123 11.93 -2.98 11.82
CA VAL A 123 12.53 -1.64 11.82
C VAL A 123 13.71 -1.58 10.86
N SER A 124 13.68 -0.60 9.96
CA SER A 124 14.82 -0.27 9.09
C SER A 124 15.65 0.84 9.74
N HIS A 125 16.96 0.62 9.84
CA HIS A 125 17.88 1.57 10.43
C HIS A 125 18.44 2.56 9.40
N VAL A 126 18.99 3.67 9.89
CA VAL A 126 19.65 4.67 9.04
C VAL A 126 20.79 4.00 8.28
N GLY A 127 20.72 4.06 6.94
CA GLY A 127 21.73 3.51 6.05
C GLY A 127 21.53 2.05 5.67
N ASP A 128 20.49 1.37 6.18
CA ASP A 128 20.14 0.03 5.71
C ASP A 128 19.76 0.07 4.23
N ASP A 129 20.18 -0.96 3.49
CA ASP A 129 19.93 -1.04 2.05
C ASP A 129 18.47 -1.37 1.78
N PHE A 130 17.88 -0.68 0.80
CA PHE A 130 16.52 -0.99 0.39
C PHE A 130 16.50 -2.32 -0.38
N PRO A 131 15.74 -3.34 0.07
CA PRO A 131 15.69 -4.61 -0.63
C PRO A 131 14.99 -4.44 -1.98
N GLU A 132 15.73 -4.63 -3.08
CA GLU A 132 15.22 -4.57 -4.46
C GLU A 132 14.07 -5.57 -4.72
N THR A 133 13.95 -6.61 -3.89
CA THR A 133 12.90 -7.62 -3.97
C THR A 133 11.58 -7.19 -3.33
N SER A 134 11.51 -6.03 -2.67
CA SER A 134 10.25 -5.49 -2.18
C SER A 134 9.29 -5.23 -3.35
N PRO A 135 8.02 -5.69 -3.30
CA PRO A 135 7.03 -5.43 -4.35
C PRO A 135 6.87 -3.94 -4.71
N LEU A 136 7.21 -3.05 -3.76
CA LEU A 136 7.20 -1.60 -3.95
C LEU A 136 8.38 -1.11 -4.81
N ALA A 137 9.57 -1.72 -4.70
CA ALA A 137 10.76 -1.36 -5.48
C ALA A 137 10.51 -1.53 -6.99
N ARG A 138 9.87 -2.65 -7.35
CA ARG A 138 9.58 -2.99 -8.75
C ARG A 138 8.58 -2.04 -9.41
N THR A 139 7.72 -1.37 -8.63
CA THR A 139 6.66 -0.50 -9.16
C THR A 139 7.13 0.94 -9.39
N ILE A 140 8.13 1.42 -8.61
CA ILE A 140 8.66 2.79 -8.76
C ILE A 140 9.68 2.87 -9.89
N TYR A 141 10.46 1.81 -10.16
CA TYR A 141 11.48 1.79 -11.22
C TYR A 141 10.93 1.70 -12.65
N LEU A 142 9.64 1.41 -12.84
CA LEU A 142 9.00 1.22 -14.14
C LEU A 142 8.11 2.39 -14.58
N ARG A 143 8.26 3.56 -13.97
CA ARG A 143 7.54 4.78 -14.38
C ARG A 143 8.47 5.90 -14.78
#